data_AF-A0A822FNE4-F1
#
_entry.id   AF-A0A822FNE4-F1
#
_cell.length_a   1.000
_cell.length_b   1.000
_cell.length_c   1.000
_cell.angle_alpha   90.00
_cell.angle_beta   90.00
_cell.angle_gamma   90.00
#
_symmetry.space_group_name_H-M   'P 1'
#
loop_
_entity.id
_entity.type
_entity.pdbx_description
1 polymer ?
#
loop_
_entity_poly.entity_id
_entity_poly.type
_entity_poly.pdbx_seq_one_letter_code
_entity_poly.pdbx_strand_id
1 'polypeptide(L)' 'IISRVHAIDDDDGVNGEINYYLISQDNCFHVDAVTGDIRVRCLLDYETQTTHRLEIEARDKGEGYKTDFCT' A
#
# COMPACT_ATOMS: atom_id res chain seq x y z
N ILE A 1 -9.48 3.18 9.80
CA ILE A 1 -8.23 2.59 9.28
C ILE A 1 -8.30 1.12 9.62
N ILE A 2 -8.09 0.23 8.66
CA ILE A 2 -8.17 -1.22 8.90
C ILE A 2 -6.80 -1.84 9.15
N SER A 3 -5.75 -1.30 8.54
CA SER A 3 -4.36 -1.70 8.72
C SER A 3 -3.45 -0.56 8.23
N ARG A 4 -2.16 -0.64 8.53
CA ARG A 4 -1.13 0.30 8.05
C ARG A 4 0.09 -0.50 7.63
N VAL A 5 0.62 -0.18 6.45
CA VAL A 5 1.92 -0.68 5.99
C VAL A 5 3.03 0.30 6.34
N HIS A 6 4.22 -0.24 6.52
CA HIS A 6 5.41 0.54 6.79
C HIS A 6 6.60 -0.09 6.07
N ALA A 7 7.20 0.67 5.17
CA ALA A 7 8.44 0.38 4.48
C ALA A 7 9.53 1.33 5.00
N ILE A 8 10.77 0.86 5.01
CA ILE A 8 11.94 1.60 5.47
C ILE A 8 12.95 1.54 4.34
N ASP A 9 13.46 2.70 3.95
CA ASP A 9 14.59 2.83 3.03
C ASP A 9 15.76 3.46 3.81
N ASP A 10 16.96 2.92 3.59
CA ASP A 10 18.17 3.33 4.30
C ASP A 10 18.84 4.56 3.65
N ASP A 11 18.29 5.07 2.54
CA ASP A 11 18.82 6.22 1.82
C ASP A 11 18.40 7.55 2.48
N ASP A 12 19.34 8.47 2.66
CA ASP A 12 19.10 9.80 3.24
C ASP A 12 18.47 10.78 2.23
N GLY A 13 17.57 11.65 2.71
CA GLY A 13 16.98 12.74 1.94
C GLY A 13 15.72 12.36 1.15
N VAL A 14 15.46 13.01 0.02
CA VAL A 14 14.24 12.77 -0.82
C VAL A 14 14.17 11.32 -1.32
N ASN A 15 15.32 10.64 -1.41
CA ASN A 15 15.39 9.24 -1.81
C ASN A 15 14.72 8.31 -0.77
N GLY A 16 14.75 8.68 0.53
CA GLY A 16 14.05 7.93 1.58
C GLY A 16 12.54 8.19 1.67
N GLU A 17 11.98 9.06 0.81
CA GLU A 17 10.52 9.22 0.73
C GLU A 17 9.89 8.08 -0.04
N ILE A 18 9.10 7.27 0.66
CA ILE A 18 8.42 6.10 0.09
C ILE A 18 6.95 6.44 -0.16
N ASN A 19 6.49 6.12 -1.36
CA ASN A 19 5.07 6.15 -1.70
C ASN A 19 4.49 4.73 -1.73
N TYR A 20 3.29 4.57 -1.17
CA TYR A 20 2.55 3.31 -1.17
C TYR A 20 1.47 3.29 -2.26
N TYR A 21 1.36 2.17 -2.97
CA TYR A 21 0.38 1.95 -4.02
C TYR A 21 -0.34 0.62 -3.82
N LEU A 22 -1.66 0.65 -3.89
CA LEU A 22 -2.46 -0.58 -3.89
C LEU A 22 -2.52 -1.09 -5.33
N ILE A 23 -1.85 -2.21 -5.59
CA ILE A 23 -1.81 -2.87 -6.91
C ILE A 23 -2.83 -4.02 -7.02
N SER A 24 -3.45 -4.39 -5.90
CA SER A 24 -4.62 -5.28 -5.89
C SER A 24 -5.72 -4.76 -6.82
N GLN A 25 -6.40 -5.69 -7.51
CA GLN A 25 -7.58 -5.39 -8.33
C GLN A 25 -8.83 -5.07 -7.48
N ASP A 26 -8.73 -5.13 -6.15
CA ASP A 26 -9.84 -4.88 -5.25
C ASP A 26 -10.08 -3.38 -5.02
N ASN A 27 -11.09 -2.85 -5.71
CA ASN A 27 -11.50 -1.45 -5.60
C ASN A 27 -12.18 -1.10 -4.26
N CYS A 28 -12.46 -2.08 -3.40
CA CYS A 28 -13.04 -1.85 -2.09
C CYS A 28 -12.03 -1.28 -1.09
N PHE A 29 -10.73 -1.35 -1.41
CA PHE A 29 -9.65 -0.91 -0.53
C PHE A 29 -8.90 0.26 -1.16
N HIS A 30 -8.25 1.03 -0.28
CA HIS A 30 -7.43 2.14 -0.65
C HIS A 30 -6.29 2.29 0.34
N VAL A 31 -5.08 2.53 -0.16
CA VAL A 31 -3.91 2.89 0.65
C VAL A 31 -3.61 4.38 0.48
N ASP A 32 -3.36 5.04 1.59
CA ASP A 32 -2.83 6.41 1.61
C ASP A 32 -1.35 6.37 1.21
N ALA A 33 -1.01 7.07 0.12
CA ALA A 33 0.31 6.97 -0.49
C ALA A 33 1.45 7.48 0.41
N VAL A 34 1.17 8.33 1.41
CA VAL A 34 2.20 8.93 2.27
C VAL A 34 2.28 8.20 3.60
N THR A 35 1.14 7.86 4.19
CA THR A 35 1.08 7.27 5.54
C THR A 35 1.05 5.75 5.55
N GLY A 36 0.75 5.11 4.41
CA GLY A 36 0.55 3.66 4.33
C GLY A 36 -0.75 3.19 4.97
N ASP A 37 -1.67 4.09 5.33
CA ASP A 37 -2.97 3.75 5.92
C ASP A 37 -3.87 3.04 4.91
N ILE A 38 -4.30 1.81 5.23
CA ILE A 38 -5.28 1.07 4.44
C ILE A 38 -6.67 1.35 4.99
N ARG A 39 -7.58 1.73 4.10
CA ARG A 39 -8.98 2.06 4.38
C ARG A 39 -9.89 1.35 3.39
N VAL A 40 -11.09 1.04 3.87
CA VAL A 40 -12.16 0.47 3.05
C VAL A 40 -13.01 1.60 2.48
N ARG A 41 -13.32 1.53 1.18
CA ARG A 41 -14.18 2.47 0.45
C ARG A 41 -15.58 1.91 0.15
N CYS A 42 -15.73 0.58 0.15
CA CYS A 42 -16.98 -0.09 -0.18
C CYS A 42 -17.50 -0.92 0.99
N LEU A 43 -18.77 -1.32 0.94
CA LEU A 43 -19.30 -2.29 1.90
C LEU A 43 -18.72 -3.67 1.56
N LEU A 44 -18.00 -4.26 2.51
CA LEU A 44 -17.53 -5.63 2.42
C LEU A 44 -18.66 -6.55 2.87
N ASP A 45 -19.08 -7.44 1.98
CA ASP A 45 -20.07 -8.46 2.27
C ASP A 45 -19.40 -9.84 2.33
N TYR A 46 -19.46 -10.45 3.52
CA TYR A 46 -18.84 -11.73 3.79
C TYR A 46 -19.48 -12.87 2.97
N GLU A 47 -20.77 -12.77 2.64
CA GLU A 47 -21.47 -13.77 1.83
C GLU A 47 -20.97 -13.76 0.37
N THR A 48 -20.52 -12.59 -0.10
CA THR A 48 -19.95 -12.40 -1.44
C THR A 48 -18.46 -12.78 -1.48
N GLN A 49 -17.66 -12.33 -0.52
CA GLN A 49 -16.23 -12.62 -0.46
C GLN A 49 -15.73 -12.67 0.98
N THR A 50 -15.17 -13.81 1.37
CA THR A 50 -14.71 -14.05 2.75
C THR A 50 -13.26 -13.62 2.99
N THR A 51 -12.45 -13.57 1.92
CA THR A 51 -11.01 -13.23 2.00
C THR A 51 -10.65 -12.24 0.89
N HIS A 52 -10.03 -11.13 1.30
CA HIS A 52 -9.49 -10.11 0.39
C HIS A 52 -7.96 -10.14 0.49
N ARG A 53 -7.29 -10.33 -0.65
CA ARG A 53 -5.83 -10.30 -0.74
C ARG A 53 -5.41 -8.95 -1.30
N LEU A 54 -4.63 -8.20 -0.51
CA LEU A 54 -4.20 -6.86 -0.85
C LEU A 54 -2.72 -6.89 -1.16
N GLU A 55 -2.37 -6.64 -2.42
CA GLU A 55 -0.98 -6.47 -2.82
C GLU A 55 -0.67 -4.97 -2.83
N ILE A 56 0.38 -4.59 -2.10
CA ILE A 56 0.83 -3.21 -1.94
C ILE A 56 2.26 -3.10 -2.42
N GLU A 57 2.51 -2.11 -3.26
CA GLU A 57 3.84 -1.71 -3.71
C GLU A 57 4.30 -0.50 -2.90
N ALA A 58 5.49 -0.60 -2.30
CA ALA A 58 6.23 0.51 -1.72
C ALA A 58 7.31 0.93 -2.71
N ARG A 59 7.33 2.20 -3.12
CA ARG A 59 8.28 2.73 -4.11
C ARG A 59 8.97 3.97 -3.58
N ASP A 60 10.31 3.97 -3.63
CA ASP A 60 11.11 5.14 -3.28
C ASP A 60 11.02 6.25 -4.35
N LYS A 61 11.60 7.42 -4.08
CA LYS A 61 11.68 8.54 -5.05
C LYS A 61 13.07 8.73 -5.65
N GLY A 62 13.97 7.75 -5.51
CA GLY A 62 15.33 7.82 -6.01
C GLY A 62 15.44 7.70 -7.54
N GLU A 63 16.53 8.23 -8.11
CA GLU A 63 16.89 7.95 -9.51
C GLU A 63 17.20 6.44 -9.66
N GLY A 64 16.21 5.67 -10.06
CA GLY A 64 16.28 4.22 -10.18
C GLY A 64 15.07 3.47 -9.59
N TYR A 65 14.21 4.16 -8.83
CA TYR A 65 12.98 3.64 -8.20
C TYR A 65 13.13 2.21 -7.64
N LYS A 66 13.61 2.04 -6.40
CA LYS A 66 13.50 0.72 -5.76
C LYS A 66 12.04 0.49 -5.36
N THR A 67 11.58 -0.72 -5.62
CA THR A 67 10.23 -1.17 -5.30
C THR A 67 10.28 -2.41 -4.43
N ASP A 68 9.37 -2.49 -3.47
CA ASP A 68 9.12 -3.69 -2.68
C ASP A 68 7.61 -3.99 -2.64
N PHE A 69 7.27 -5.26 -2.43
CA PHE A 69 5.89 -5.75 -2.49
C PHE A 69 5.52 -6.50 -1.21
N CYS A 70 4.33 -6.19 -0.68
CA CYS A 70 3.76 -6.85 0.49
C CYS A 70 2.35 -7.39 0.16
N THR A 71 1.95 -8.50 0.80
CA THR A 71 0.64 -9.16 0.66
C THR A 71 -0.01 -9.37 2.03
#